data_AF-A0A0Q7QJ96-F1
#
_entry.id   AF-A0A0Q7QJ96-F1
#
_cell.length_a   1.000
_cell.length_b   1.000
_cell.length_c   1.000
_cell.angle_alpha   90.00
_cell.angle_beta   90.00
_cell.angle_gamma   90.00
#
_symmetry.space_group_name_H-M   'P 1'
#
loop_
_entity.id
_entity.type
_entity.pdbx_description
1 polymer ?
#
loop_
_entity_poly.entity_id
_entity_poly.type
_entity_poly.pdbx_seq_one_letter_code
_entity_poly.pdbx_strand_id
1 'polypeptide(L)'
;MLCVAVGVWLLVDVLRVWTPSLITIFGQAASTPAELMGAFALAVVVAGCLPLLVVRFTAVPEPTMAAIMLVCVLLSRVALQVVGGGQPQLWCASIGVACAVAWCCLATRVLGDAVVEGYAAGLALAAATHAALGSWGAVWRDDVWGWGLLLVQVVLVVGVLPGQPEPRSAPRMLAFALLPTYLLAGTWAANPARASSTDQGWGPVLVVVGAVAALVLVRLDRPPRGLTLGAGVVLTGATAAVMMPDASSLWTLPAFVLGMPALVVVLGALAESPPAGSEVAPVFTAAGGAVLWVALFFAYYAGYDLGYRADLLLVLLAAALAAAAVRVTLRSQGPAPGPGFRLAVGRTGGVLVAIGLVAVLAAGLGPRATVSQVEATSDDHEGLRVVAWNLRMGYGMDGTFEPRKVAELIADLHPDVVLLSEIDRAWLLNGGQDQLAILARLLGMDAYFGPAADPVWGDAVLTDLPVSGVDAHPLPSYDAVTGAQALAVTVTLDGLAYDVISTHVQPHDSDGDGSLEQARDIARFAVERAKAGNPVIVAGDFNLQPGDPSWQALLDSGLRDALGEERPVLTSPADDPDEQIDHVFATVDLVADTPRAVPSELSDHLPVTVTLRPAG
;
A
#
# COMPACT_ATOMS: atom_id res chain seq x y z
N MET A 1 -12.58 -3.54 24.63
CA MET A 1 -12.34 -4.21 23.34
C MET A 1 -12.97 -3.46 22.16
N LEU A 2 -14.31 -3.50 21.95
CA LEU A 2 -14.93 -3.01 20.71
C LEU A 2 -14.63 -1.54 20.38
N CYS A 3 -14.63 -0.66 21.39
CA CYS A 3 -14.25 0.76 21.21
C CYS A 3 -12.86 0.93 20.58
N VAL A 4 -11.86 0.15 21.03
CA VAL A 4 -10.50 0.18 20.45
C VAL A 4 -10.50 -0.39 19.05
N ALA A 5 -11.18 -1.50 18.83
CA ALA A 5 -11.21 -2.15 17.52
C ALA A 5 -11.74 -1.21 16.44
N VAL A 6 -12.83 -0.50 16.74
CA VAL A 6 -13.45 0.46 15.81
C VAL A 6 -12.57 1.69 15.61
N GLY A 7 -11.98 2.25 16.67
CA GLY A 7 -11.09 3.41 16.52
C GLY A 7 -9.80 3.08 15.77
N VAL A 8 -9.23 1.88 15.93
CA VAL A 8 -8.09 1.41 15.15
C VAL A 8 -8.48 1.15 13.69
N TRP A 9 -9.66 0.58 13.44
CA TRP A 9 -10.17 0.41 12.08
C TRP A 9 -10.34 1.76 11.37
N LEU A 10 -10.94 2.74 12.05
CA LEU A 10 -11.05 4.11 11.55
C LEU A 10 -9.69 4.78 11.32
N LEU A 11 -8.73 4.60 12.23
CA LEU A 11 -7.36 5.09 12.05
C LEU A 11 -6.77 4.55 10.75
N VAL A 12 -6.87 3.23 10.49
CA VAL A 12 -6.35 2.63 9.27
C VAL A 12 -7.02 3.24 8.03
N ASP A 13 -8.35 3.37 8.01
CA ASP A 13 -9.06 3.96 6.87
C ASP A 13 -8.64 5.41 6.60
N VAL A 14 -8.50 6.24 7.64
CA VAL A 14 -8.05 7.62 7.49
C VAL A 14 -6.59 7.68 7.01
N LEU A 15 -5.72 6.79 7.51
CA LEU A 15 -4.33 6.71 7.05
C LEU A 15 -4.23 6.33 5.57
N ARG A 16 -5.14 5.50 5.04
CA ARG A 16 -5.19 5.14 3.61
C ARG A 16 -5.42 6.32 2.68
N VAL A 17 -5.97 7.43 3.19
CA VAL A 17 -6.11 8.69 2.45
C VAL A 17 -4.99 9.66 2.81
N TRP A 18 -4.65 9.74 4.10
CA TRP A 18 -3.68 10.71 4.56
C TRP A 18 -2.29 10.47 3.99
N THR A 19 -1.80 9.22 4.00
CA THR A 19 -0.45 8.91 3.52
C THR A 19 -0.24 9.28 2.05
N PRO A 20 -1.12 8.92 1.08
CA PRO A 20 -0.94 9.35 -0.30
C PRO A 20 -1.16 10.86 -0.47
N SER A 21 -2.04 11.48 0.32
CA SER A 21 -2.26 12.95 0.25
C SER A 21 -1.00 13.74 0.64
N LEU A 22 -0.09 13.16 1.43
CA LEU A 22 1.19 13.79 1.76
C LEU A 22 2.08 13.97 0.54
N ILE A 23 2.03 13.05 -0.44
CA ILE A 23 2.90 13.04 -1.61
C ILE A 23 2.22 13.57 -2.88
N THR A 24 0.88 13.51 -2.95
CA THR A 24 0.11 13.86 -4.16
C THR A 24 -0.55 15.23 -4.10
N ILE A 25 -0.80 15.76 -2.89
CA ILE A 25 -1.52 17.02 -2.66
C ILE A 25 -0.66 18.02 -1.88
N PHE A 26 -0.09 17.60 -0.74
CA PHE A 26 0.82 18.45 0.01
C PHE A 26 2.19 18.51 -0.68
N GLY A 27 2.75 17.33 -0.95
CA GLY A 27 3.89 17.15 -1.81
C GLY A 27 3.48 17.21 -3.27
N GLN A 28 4.43 17.66 -4.08
CA GLN A 28 4.44 17.48 -5.52
C GLN A 28 5.79 16.82 -5.84
N ALA A 29 5.77 15.77 -6.68
CA ALA A 29 6.98 15.05 -7.08
C ALA A 29 8.02 16.04 -7.63
N ALA A 30 9.30 15.79 -7.33
CA ALA A 30 10.46 16.61 -7.70
C ALA A 30 10.47 18.09 -7.22
N SER A 31 9.40 18.61 -6.61
CA SER A 31 9.26 20.04 -6.28
C SER A 31 9.09 20.33 -4.79
N THR A 32 8.55 19.38 -4.02
CA THR A 32 8.48 19.50 -2.56
C THR A 32 9.59 18.68 -1.89
N PRO A 33 10.53 19.32 -1.18
CA PRO A 33 11.53 18.59 -0.40
C PRO A 33 10.90 17.62 0.59
N ALA A 34 11.44 16.40 0.67
CA ALA A 34 10.93 15.35 1.56
C ALA A 34 10.91 15.79 3.04
N GLU A 35 11.82 16.69 3.45
CA GLU A 35 11.85 17.25 4.81
C GLU A 35 10.61 18.09 5.13
N LEU A 36 10.03 18.79 4.16
CA LEU A 36 8.80 19.57 4.35
C LEU A 36 7.60 18.65 4.52
N MET A 37 7.53 17.57 3.75
CA MET A 37 6.49 16.54 3.89
C MET A 37 6.58 15.86 5.26
N GLY A 38 7.80 15.51 5.69
CA GLY A 38 8.08 14.98 7.02
C GLY A 38 7.70 15.97 8.13
N ALA A 39 8.01 17.25 7.96
CA ALA A 39 7.66 18.30 8.92
C ALA A 39 6.15 18.51 9.03
N PHE A 40 5.42 18.51 7.91
CA PHE A 40 3.97 18.59 7.90
C PHE A 40 3.34 17.39 8.61
N ALA A 41 3.79 16.17 8.27
CA ALA A 41 3.30 14.96 8.90
C ALA A 41 3.56 14.93 10.41
N LEU A 42 4.76 15.36 10.82
CA LEU A 42 5.10 15.50 12.23
C LEU A 42 4.22 16.56 12.91
N ALA A 43 3.93 17.69 12.27
CA ALA A 43 3.07 18.72 12.81
C ALA A 43 1.64 18.21 13.05
N VAL A 44 1.09 17.40 12.14
CA VAL A 44 -0.22 16.75 12.31
C VAL A 44 -0.23 15.80 13.52
N VAL A 45 0.79 14.95 13.65
CA VAL A 45 0.92 14.02 14.78
C VAL A 45 1.09 14.77 16.10
N VAL A 46 1.91 15.83 16.13
CA VAL A 46 2.10 16.69 17.31
C VAL A 46 0.83 17.47 17.65
N ALA A 47 0.06 17.92 16.66
CA ALA A 47 -1.25 18.54 16.89
C ALA A 47 -2.23 17.57 17.58
N GLY A 48 -2.17 16.28 17.25
CA GLY A 48 -2.89 15.21 17.95
C GLY A 48 -2.50 15.05 19.43
N CYS A 49 -1.37 15.60 19.86
CA CYS A 49 -0.98 15.62 21.27
C CYS A 49 -1.56 16.81 22.06
N LEU A 50 -2.09 17.85 21.39
CA LEU A 50 -2.64 19.05 22.06
C LEU A 50 -3.86 18.74 22.95
N PRO A 51 -4.83 17.88 22.56
CA PRO A 51 -5.93 17.49 23.45
C PRO A 51 -5.47 16.85 24.77
N LEU A 52 -4.28 16.24 24.79
CA LEU A 52 -3.68 15.65 26.00
C LEU A 52 -3.25 16.72 27.00
N LEU A 53 -2.86 17.91 26.52
CA LEU A 53 -2.59 19.07 27.36
C LEU A 53 -3.89 19.65 27.91
N VAL A 54 -4.95 19.70 27.10
CA VAL A 54 -6.28 20.17 27.55
C VAL A 54 -6.77 19.32 28.71
N VAL A 55 -6.73 18.00 28.60
CA VAL A 55 -7.06 17.08 29.71
C VAL A 55 -6.23 17.37 30.97
N ARG A 56 -4.93 17.66 30.80
CA ARG A 56 -4.03 17.93 31.93
C ARG A 56 -4.35 19.24 32.66
N PHE A 57 -4.80 20.26 31.94
CA PHE A 57 -4.97 21.62 32.47
C PHE A 57 -6.44 22.03 32.65
N THR A 58 -7.41 21.24 32.19
CA THR A 58 -8.85 21.51 32.32
C THR A 58 -9.56 20.43 33.14
N ALA A 59 -10.84 20.65 33.45
CA ALA A 59 -11.67 19.70 34.19
C ALA A 59 -12.34 18.62 33.31
N VAL A 60 -12.00 18.52 32.02
CA VAL A 60 -12.63 17.54 31.11
C VAL A 60 -12.13 16.12 31.43
N PRO A 61 -13.01 15.16 31.74
CA PRO A 61 -12.61 13.78 31.99
C PRO A 61 -12.01 13.11 30.76
N GLU A 62 -10.94 12.32 30.95
CA GLU A 62 -10.27 11.60 29.87
C GLU A 62 -11.17 10.68 29.03
N PRO A 63 -12.07 9.88 29.61
CA PRO A 63 -12.95 9.03 28.79
C PRO A 63 -13.91 9.86 27.93
N THR A 64 -14.29 11.06 28.40
CA THR A 64 -15.08 12.01 27.62
C THR A 64 -14.26 12.60 26.48
N MET A 65 -13.01 13.04 26.75
CA MET A 65 -12.12 13.50 25.68
C MET A 65 -11.84 12.40 24.65
N ALA A 66 -11.62 11.15 25.10
CA ALA A 66 -11.43 10.01 24.20
C ALA A 66 -12.67 9.80 23.30
N ALA A 67 -13.87 9.86 23.87
CA ALA A 67 -15.11 9.77 23.09
C ALA A 67 -15.24 10.90 22.07
N ILE A 68 -14.92 12.15 22.45
CA ILE A 68 -14.92 13.30 21.53
C ILE A 68 -13.93 13.05 20.39
N MET A 69 -12.69 12.65 20.69
CA MET A 69 -11.69 12.37 19.66
C MET A 69 -12.14 11.24 18.71
N LEU A 70 -12.74 10.16 19.23
CA LEU A 70 -13.28 9.08 18.39
C LEU A 70 -14.39 9.58 17.45
N VAL A 71 -15.29 10.44 17.93
CA VAL A 71 -16.32 11.07 17.10
C VAL A 71 -15.69 11.96 16.04
N CYS A 72 -14.66 12.74 16.37
CA CYS A 72 -13.94 13.55 15.37
C CYS A 72 -13.30 12.68 14.28
N VAL A 73 -12.70 11.53 14.62
CA VAL A 73 -12.18 10.58 13.62
C VAL A 73 -13.31 10.07 12.72
N LEU A 74 -14.45 9.69 13.29
CA LEU A 74 -15.62 9.24 12.51
C LEU A 74 -16.12 10.34 11.57
N LEU A 75 -16.24 11.58 12.04
CA LEU A 75 -16.69 12.71 11.23
C LEU A 75 -15.70 12.99 10.09
N SER A 76 -14.39 12.93 10.35
CA SER A 76 -13.37 13.00 9.30
C SER A 76 -13.54 11.87 8.29
N ARG A 77 -13.75 10.62 8.74
CA ARG A 77 -13.97 9.49 7.83
C ARG A 77 -15.24 9.65 6.99
N VAL A 78 -16.32 10.17 7.56
CA VAL A 78 -17.56 10.49 6.81
C VAL A 78 -17.32 11.63 5.81
N ALA A 79 -16.59 12.68 6.20
CA ALA A 79 -16.23 13.77 5.30
C ALA A 79 -15.38 13.26 4.12
N LEU A 80 -14.41 12.38 4.39
CA LEU A 80 -13.60 11.73 3.36
C LEU A 80 -14.40 10.92 2.34
N GLN A 81 -15.63 10.52 2.67
CA GLN A 81 -16.52 9.82 1.73
C GLN A 81 -17.13 10.75 0.67
N VAL A 82 -17.16 12.06 0.92
CA VAL A 82 -17.90 13.03 0.09
C VAL A 82 -17.04 14.17 -0.44
N VAL A 83 -15.81 14.34 0.06
CA VAL A 83 -14.85 15.30 -0.49
C VAL A 83 -14.19 14.69 -1.74
N GLY A 84 -14.38 15.31 -2.90
CA GLY A 84 -13.80 14.86 -4.17
C GLY A 84 -12.38 15.35 -4.39
N GLY A 85 -11.45 15.03 -3.48
CA GLY A 85 -10.02 15.33 -3.66
C GLY A 85 -9.50 16.67 -3.12
N GLY A 86 -8.25 16.96 -3.48
CA GLY A 86 -7.54 18.22 -3.27
C GLY A 86 -7.35 18.62 -1.81
N GLN A 87 -7.24 19.93 -1.57
CA GLN A 87 -7.02 20.48 -0.23
C GLN A 87 -8.08 20.05 0.81
N PRO A 88 -9.40 19.99 0.50
CA PRO A 88 -10.39 19.46 1.44
C PRO A 88 -10.09 18.03 1.90
N GLN A 89 -9.66 17.14 0.99
CA GLN A 89 -9.22 15.79 1.31
C GLN A 89 -8.04 15.80 2.29
N LEU A 90 -6.97 16.53 1.94
CA LEU A 90 -5.76 16.62 2.76
C LEU A 90 -6.06 17.08 4.19
N TRP A 91 -6.85 18.14 4.35
CA TRP A 91 -7.18 18.68 5.66
C TRP A 91 -8.14 17.77 6.45
N CYS A 92 -9.15 17.19 5.80
CA CYS A 92 -10.05 16.23 6.46
C CYS A 92 -9.28 15.00 6.97
N ALA A 93 -8.39 14.45 6.15
CA ALA A 93 -7.52 13.33 6.50
C ALA A 93 -6.55 13.72 7.63
N SER A 94 -5.90 14.88 7.55
CA SER A 94 -4.97 15.36 8.58
C SER A 94 -5.64 15.57 9.94
N ILE A 95 -6.84 16.18 9.95
CA ILE A 95 -7.63 16.33 11.18
C ILE A 95 -8.01 14.95 11.73
N GLY A 96 -8.40 14.02 10.86
CA GLY A 96 -8.74 12.65 11.23
C GLY A 96 -7.55 11.93 11.89
N VAL A 97 -6.34 12.03 11.31
CA VAL A 97 -5.12 11.45 11.88
C VAL A 97 -4.77 12.09 13.22
N ALA A 98 -4.80 13.42 13.34
CA ALA A 98 -4.54 14.10 14.60
C ALA A 98 -5.51 13.64 15.70
N CYS A 99 -6.81 13.55 15.39
CA CYS A 99 -7.82 13.05 16.32
C CYS A 99 -7.62 11.57 16.66
N ALA A 100 -7.21 10.75 15.69
CA ALA A 100 -6.97 9.32 15.90
C ALA A 100 -5.73 9.07 16.76
N VAL A 101 -4.66 9.85 16.59
CA VAL A 101 -3.49 9.85 17.47
C VAL A 101 -3.88 10.26 18.89
N ALA A 102 -4.65 11.33 19.05
CA ALA A 102 -5.15 11.78 20.34
C ALA A 102 -5.98 10.68 21.03
N TRP A 103 -6.91 10.09 20.28
CA TRP A 103 -7.76 8.99 20.73
C TRP A 103 -6.93 7.77 21.13
N CYS A 104 -5.97 7.34 20.32
CA CYS A 104 -5.06 6.22 20.62
C CYS A 104 -4.32 6.45 21.93
N CYS A 105 -3.77 7.66 22.13
CA CYS A 105 -3.06 8.01 23.36
C CYS A 105 -3.97 7.93 24.59
N LEU A 106 -5.18 8.49 24.50
CA LEU A 106 -6.17 8.45 25.58
C LEU A 106 -6.68 7.02 25.86
N ALA A 107 -6.87 6.21 24.81
CA ALA A 107 -7.32 4.83 24.92
C ALA A 107 -6.36 3.97 25.77
N THR A 108 -5.05 4.26 25.76
CA THR A 108 -4.07 3.59 26.63
C THR A 108 -4.33 3.78 28.12
N ARG A 109 -5.05 4.84 28.52
CA ARG A 109 -5.40 5.12 29.92
C ARG A 109 -6.86 4.77 30.25
N VAL A 110 -7.74 4.76 29.27
CA VAL A 110 -9.13 4.38 29.49
C VAL A 110 -9.28 2.85 29.56
N LEU A 111 -8.45 2.09 28.84
CA LEU A 111 -8.71 0.68 28.56
C LEU A 111 -7.60 -0.29 29.01
N GLY A 112 -6.48 0.20 29.51
CA GLY A 112 -5.44 -0.62 30.15
C GLY A 112 -4.81 -1.65 29.21
N ASP A 113 -4.64 -2.87 29.74
CA ASP A 113 -4.15 -4.06 29.03
C ASP A 113 -5.11 -4.57 27.96
N ALA A 114 -6.42 -4.33 28.11
CA ALA A 114 -7.43 -4.67 27.10
C ALA A 114 -7.26 -3.90 25.76
N VAL A 115 -6.32 -2.96 25.70
CA VAL A 115 -5.92 -2.28 24.46
C VAL A 115 -5.30 -3.26 23.45
N VAL A 116 -4.59 -4.31 23.89
CA VAL A 116 -3.96 -5.28 22.97
C VAL A 116 -5.02 -6.05 22.17
N GLU A 117 -6.03 -6.57 22.87
CA GLU A 117 -7.14 -7.29 22.25
C GLU A 117 -7.90 -6.42 21.26
N GLY A 118 -8.21 -5.19 21.69
CA GLY A 118 -8.90 -4.23 20.86
C GLY A 118 -8.09 -3.80 19.64
N TYR A 119 -6.79 -3.57 19.79
CA TYR A 119 -5.87 -3.22 18.72
C TYR A 119 -5.75 -4.35 17.69
N ALA A 120 -5.56 -5.59 18.16
CA ALA A 120 -5.54 -6.77 17.30
C ALA A 120 -6.85 -6.93 16.52
N ALA A 121 -8.00 -6.71 17.17
CA ALA A 121 -9.31 -6.77 16.52
C ALA A 121 -9.53 -5.66 15.50
N GLY A 122 -9.05 -4.44 15.76
CA GLY A 122 -9.13 -3.35 14.79
C GLY A 122 -8.29 -3.61 13.55
N LEU A 123 -7.05 -4.09 13.72
CA LEU A 123 -6.20 -4.50 12.60
C LEU A 123 -6.79 -5.70 11.84
N ALA A 124 -7.38 -6.67 12.54
CA ALA A 124 -8.06 -7.79 11.90
C ALA A 124 -9.29 -7.36 11.09
N LEU A 125 -10.10 -6.42 11.60
CA LEU A 125 -11.23 -5.84 10.87
C LEU A 125 -10.74 -5.08 9.62
N ALA A 126 -9.71 -4.24 9.77
CA ALA A 126 -9.13 -3.50 8.65
C ALA A 126 -8.57 -4.44 7.58
N ALA A 127 -7.84 -5.49 7.97
CA ALA A 127 -7.30 -6.48 7.04
C ALA A 127 -8.41 -7.31 6.37
N ALA A 128 -9.40 -7.79 7.12
CA ALA A 128 -10.49 -8.60 6.59
C ALA A 128 -11.37 -7.82 5.60
N THR A 129 -11.72 -6.57 5.94
CA THR A 129 -12.52 -5.72 5.05
C THR A 129 -11.73 -5.32 3.81
N HIS A 130 -10.45 -4.96 3.96
CA HIS A 130 -9.58 -4.67 2.81
C HIS A 130 -9.41 -5.86 1.87
N ALA A 131 -9.18 -7.07 2.41
CA ALA A 131 -9.12 -8.30 1.63
C ALA A 131 -10.45 -8.59 0.91
N ALA A 132 -11.57 -8.45 1.62
CA ALA A 132 -12.90 -8.68 1.05
C ALA A 132 -13.24 -7.71 -0.09
N LEU A 133 -12.67 -6.51 -0.09
CA LEU A 133 -12.85 -5.52 -1.17
C LEU A 133 -11.82 -5.67 -2.31
N GLY A 134 -11.06 -6.76 -2.36
CA GLY A 134 -10.03 -6.95 -3.38
C GLY A 134 -8.84 -6.00 -3.24
N SER A 135 -8.55 -5.60 -1.99
CA SER A 135 -7.57 -4.57 -1.61
C SER A 135 -7.87 -3.16 -2.11
N TRP A 136 -9.12 -2.88 -2.51
CA TRP A 136 -9.61 -1.53 -2.78
C TRP A 136 -10.25 -0.96 -1.53
N GLY A 137 -9.53 -0.07 -0.85
CA GLY A 137 -9.91 0.50 0.44
C GLY A 137 -11.28 1.17 0.41
N ALA A 138 -12.12 0.87 1.39
CA ALA A 138 -13.52 1.35 1.46
C ALA A 138 -13.66 2.88 1.40
N VAL A 139 -12.64 3.61 1.84
CA VAL A 139 -12.58 5.08 1.79
C VAL A 139 -12.54 5.66 0.39
N TRP A 140 -12.07 4.88 -0.59
CA TRP A 140 -11.97 5.26 -2.00
C TRP A 140 -13.13 4.74 -2.85
N ARG A 141 -14.18 4.19 -2.22
CA ARG A 141 -15.29 3.56 -2.93
C ARG A 141 -16.55 4.38 -2.79
N ASP A 142 -17.18 4.70 -3.91
CA ASP A 142 -18.50 5.36 -3.95
C ASP A 142 -19.65 4.39 -4.25
N ASP A 143 -19.47 3.11 -3.96
CA ASP A 143 -20.49 2.09 -4.18
C ASP A 143 -21.10 1.55 -2.88
N VAL A 144 -22.04 0.61 -3.02
CA VAL A 144 -22.76 0.00 -1.90
C VAL A 144 -21.84 -0.62 -0.84
N TRP A 145 -20.65 -1.07 -1.23
CA TRP A 145 -19.69 -1.70 -0.31
C TRP A 145 -18.96 -0.63 0.52
N GLY A 146 -18.51 0.45 -0.12
CA GLY A 146 -17.92 1.61 0.57
C GLY A 146 -18.89 2.24 1.57
N TRP A 147 -20.08 2.61 1.10
CA TRP A 147 -21.14 3.20 1.93
C TRP A 147 -21.64 2.26 3.03
N GLY A 148 -21.77 0.96 2.72
CA GLY A 148 -22.19 -0.05 3.68
C GLY A 148 -21.20 -0.20 4.84
N LEU A 149 -19.89 -0.25 4.56
CA LEU A 149 -18.87 -0.34 5.60
C LEU A 149 -18.78 0.95 6.43
N LEU A 150 -18.94 2.12 5.81
CA LEU A 150 -19.03 3.39 6.54
C LEU A 150 -20.23 3.38 7.50
N LEU A 151 -21.40 2.91 7.06
CA LEU A 151 -22.57 2.79 7.93
C LEU A 151 -22.29 1.84 9.11
N VAL A 152 -21.62 0.72 8.88
CA VAL A 152 -21.20 -0.21 9.94
C VAL A 152 -20.28 0.51 10.95
N GLN A 153 -19.29 1.27 10.47
CA GLN A 153 -18.41 2.06 11.34
C GLN A 153 -19.21 3.08 12.17
N VAL A 154 -20.13 3.83 11.57
CA VAL A 154 -21.01 4.79 12.26
C VAL A 154 -21.81 4.10 13.36
N VAL A 155 -22.50 2.99 13.04
CA VAL A 155 -23.32 2.25 14.00
C VAL A 155 -22.47 1.72 15.15
N LEU A 156 -21.28 1.17 14.86
CA LEU A 156 -20.38 0.66 15.89
C LEU A 156 -19.84 1.76 16.79
N VAL A 157 -19.43 2.91 16.24
CA VAL A 157 -18.99 4.06 17.05
C VAL A 157 -20.12 4.54 17.95
N VAL A 158 -21.31 4.82 17.40
CA VAL A 158 -22.46 5.28 18.18
C VAL A 158 -22.82 4.28 19.28
N GLY A 159 -22.73 2.98 18.99
CA GLY A 159 -22.99 1.92 19.96
C GLY A 159 -22.00 1.84 21.13
N VAL A 160 -20.74 2.28 20.94
CA VAL A 160 -19.71 2.23 22.00
C VAL A 160 -19.60 3.51 22.83
N LEU A 161 -20.16 4.65 22.37
CA LEU A 161 -20.10 5.92 23.10
C LEU A 161 -20.74 5.92 24.50
N PRO A 162 -21.90 5.24 24.74
CA PRO A 162 -22.54 5.25 26.06
C PRO A 162 -21.76 4.48 27.13
N GLY A 163 -20.80 3.64 26.75
CA GLY A 163 -19.99 2.85 27.68
C GLY A 163 -18.68 3.56 28.01
N GLN A 164 -18.62 4.27 29.13
CA GLN A 164 -17.34 4.78 29.66
C GLN A 164 -16.84 3.83 30.76
N PRO A 165 -15.88 2.94 30.46
CA PRO A 165 -15.30 2.08 31.47
C PRO A 165 -14.50 2.91 32.47
N GLU A 166 -14.35 2.38 33.69
CA GLU A 166 -13.44 2.99 34.66
C GLU A 166 -12.00 3.01 34.10
N PRO A 167 -11.29 4.15 34.17
CA PRO A 167 -9.96 4.28 33.62
C PRO A 167 -8.98 3.25 34.18
N ARG A 168 -8.23 2.58 33.30
CA ARG A 168 -7.13 1.68 33.65
C ARG A 168 -5.91 2.02 32.81
N SER A 169 -4.78 2.25 33.48
CA SER A 169 -3.54 2.65 32.81
C SER A 169 -2.81 1.45 32.21
N ALA A 170 -2.53 1.50 30.91
CA ALA A 170 -1.63 0.57 30.25
C ALA A 170 -0.19 0.75 30.76
N PRO A 171 0.65 -0.30 30.73
CA PRO A 171 2.07 -0.16 30.99
C PRO A 171 2.75 0.74 29.96
N ARG A 172 3.81 1.45 30.38
CA ARG A 172 4.53 2.42 29.53
C ARG A 172 5.08 1.79 28.24
N MET A 173 5.67 0.60 28.35
CA MET A 173 6.26 -0.08 27.19
C MET A 173 5.21 -0.45 26.15
N LEU A 174 4.03 -0.91 26.59
CA LEU A 174 2.91 -1.19 25.70
C LEU A 174 2.41 0.10 25.05
N ALA A 175 2.14 1.14 25.85
CA ALA A 175 1.66 2.43 25.36
C ALA A 175 2.59 3.04 24.29
N PHE A 176 3.91 2.97 24.51
CA PHE A 176 4.92 3.41 23.53
C PHE A 176 4.88 2.61 22.22
N ALA A 177 4.69 1.28 22.32
CA ALA A 177 4.86 0.37 21.20
C ALA A 177 3.68 0.37 20.22
N LEU A 178 2.46 0.77 20.63
CA LEU A 178 1.25 0.63 19.81
C LEU A 178 1.39 1.21 18.40
N LEU A 179 1.66 2.51 18.25
CA LEU A 179 1.77 3.13 16.92
C LEU A 179 3.03 2.69 16.15
N PRO A 180 4.23 2.55 16.76
CA PRO A 180 5.37 1.96 16.05
C PRO A 180 5.09 0.56 15.51
N THR A 181 4.33 -0.28 16.22
CA THR A 181 3.95 -1.62 15.71
C THR A 181 3.00 -1.56 14.52
N TYR A 182 2.25 -0.48 14.35
CA TYR A 182 1.43 -0.28 13.16
C TYR A 182 2.29 -0.22 11.89
N LEU A 183 3.54 0.25 11.96
CA LEU A 183 4.41 0.24 10.78
C LEU A 183 4.65 -1.19 10.28
N LEU A 184 4.89 -2.16 11.16
CA LEU A 184 5.03 -3.57 10.76
C LEU A 184 3.70 -4.17 10.27
N ALA A 185 2.60 -3.86 10.96
CA ALA A 185 1.28 -4.36 10.62
C ALA A 185 0.78 -3.82 9.27
N GLY A 186 0.85 -2.51 9.08
CA GLY A 186 0.41 -1.80 7.88
C GLY A 186 1.30 -2.05 6.67
N THR A 187 2.61 -2.26 6.84
CA THR A 187 3.48 -2.59 5.71
C THR A 187 3.32 -4.03 5.26
N TRP A 188 3.16 -5.01 6.18
CA TRP A 188 3.06 -6.42 5.76
C TRP A 188 2.19 -7.33 6.64
N ALA A 189 2.29 -7.28 7.97
CA ALA A 189 1.74 -8.37 8.80
C ALA A 189 0.20 -8.43 8.80
N ALA A 190 -0.46 -7.28 8.59
CA ALA A 190 -1.90 -7.13 8.47
C ALA A 190 -2.27 -6.42 7.15
N ASN A 191 -1.44 -6.55 6.11
CA ASN A 191 -1.63 -5.91 4.82
C ASN A 191 -1.97 -6.95 3.73
N PRO A 192 -3.26 -7.14 3.39
CA PRO A 192 -3.66 -8.03 2.31
C PRO A 192 -3.08 -7.69 0.94
N ALA A 193 -2.83 -6.42 0.64
CA ALA A 193 -2.26 -5.99 -0.64
C ALA A 193 -0.81 -6.49 -0.78
N ARG A 194 -0.02 -6.40 0.29
CA ARG A 194 1.35 -6.95 0.35
C ARG A 194 1.38 -8.46 0.13
N ALA A 195 0.36 -9.19 0.59
CA ALA A 195 0.28 -10.62 0.33
C ALA A 195 -0.25 -10.93 -1.09
N SER A 196 -1.17 -10.11 -1.60
CA SER A 196 -1.66 -10.14 -3.00
C SER A 196 -0.53 -9.93 -4.01
N SER A 197 0.50 -9.14 -3.64
CA SER A 197 1.69 -8.96 -4.46
C SER A 197 2.45 -10.26 -4.73
N THR A 198 2.38 -11.20 -3.78
CA THR A 198 3.02 -12.52 -3.85
C THR A 198 2.10 -13.56 -4.50
N ASP A 199 0.83 -13.59 -4.11
CA ASP A 199 -0.19 -14.45 -4.68
C ASP A 199 -1.56 -13.77 -4.57
N GLN A 200 -2.14 -13.38 -5.71
CA GLN A 200 -3.37 -12.59 -5.76
C GLN A 200 -4.60 -13.33 -5.19
N GLY A 201 -4.56 -14.66 -5.10
CA GLY A 201 -5.66 -15.48 -4.60
C GLY A 201 -5.52 -15.80 -3.12
N TRP A 202 -4.49 -16.56 -2.77
CA TRP A 202 -4.25 -17.06 -1.42
C TRP A 202 -3.64 -16.01 -0.49
N GLY A 203 -2.84 -15.06 -1.00
CA GLY A 203 -2.15 -14.06 -0.19
C GLY A 203 -3.09 -13.33 0.79
N PRO A 204 -4.13 -12.62 0.30
CA PRO A 204 -5.10 -11.93 1.17
C PRO A 204 -5.78 -12.86 2.18
N VAL A 205 -6.12 -14.09 1.76
CA VAL A 205 -6.76 -15.09 2.63
C VAL A 205 -5.83 -15.48 3.78
N LEU A 206 -4.54 -15.69 3.52
CA LEU A 206 -3.56 -16.07 4.53
C LEU A 206 -3.34 -14.97 5.59
N VAL A 207 -3.34 -13.69 5.18
CA VAL A 207 -3.31 -12.56 6.11
C VAL A 207 -4.52 -12.58 7.04
N VAL A 208 -5.72 -12.82 6.50
CA VAL A 208 -6.96 -12.88 7.30
C VAL A 208 -6.96 -14.10 8.23
N VAL A 209 -6.48 -15.25 7.78
CA VAL A 209 -6.28 -16.43 8.64
C VAL A 209 -5.33 -16.10 9.80
N GLY A 210 -4.20 -15.44 9.53
CA GLY A 210 -3.26 -14.98 10.55
C GLY A 210 -3.91 -14.00 11.53
N ALA A 211 -4.68 -13.03 11.03
CA ALA A 211 -5.38 -12.05 11.86
C ALA A 211 -6.44 -12.71 12.77
N VAL A 212 -7.20 -13.69 12.26
CA VAL A 212 -8.15 -14.48 13.07
C VAL A 212 -7.42 -15.33 14.12
N ALA A 213 -6.30 -15.96 13.77
CA ALA A 213 -5.48 -16.70 14.73
C ALA A 213 -4.93 -15.79 15.84
N ALA A 214 -4.55 -14.55 15.51
CA ALA A 214 -4.09 -13.56 16.48
C ALA A 214 -5.18 -13.20 17.52
N LEU A 215 -6.46 -13.17 17.12
CA LEU A 215 -7.60 -12.97 18.03
C LEU A 215 -7.81 -14.10 19.03
N VAL A 216 -7.35 -15.31 18.72
CA VAL A 216 -7.33 -16.42 19.68
C VAL A 216 -6.16 -16.26 20.64
N LEU A 217 -4.98 -15.93 20.13
CA LEU A 217 -3.76 -15.78 20.93
C LEU A 217 -3.81 -14.59 21.89
N VAL A 218 -4.48 -13.50 21.53
CA VAL A 218 -4.61 -12.33 22.41
C VAL A 218 -5.40 -12.62 23.69
N ARG A 219 -6.16 -13.72 23.72
CA ARG A 219 -6.91 -14.18 24.90
C ARG A 219 -6.04 -14.93 25.91
N LEU A 220 -4.76 -15.11 25.62
CA LEU A 220 -3.80 -15.63 26.58
C LEU A 220 -3.50 -14.55 27.62
N ASP A 221 -3.93 -14.77 28.87
CA ASP A 221 -3.69 -13.83 29.98
C ASP A 221 -2.20 -13.48 30.15
N ARG A 222 -1.32 -14.47 29.91
CA ARG A 222 0.15 -14.33 29.95
C ARG A 222 0.81 -15.29 28.96
N PRO A 223 1.51 -14.81 27.91
CA PRO A 223 2.18 -15.70 26.97
C PRO A 223 3.36 -16.43 27.66
N PRO A 224 3.48 -17.77 27.51
CA PRO A 224 4.58 -18.50 28.11
C PRO A 224 5.93 -18.06 27.52
N ARG A 225 7.01 -18.18 28.31
CA ARG A 225 8.34 -17.70 27.94
C ARG A 225 8.82 -18.23 26.58
N GLY A 226 8.63 -19.53 26.34
CA GLY A 226 9.00 -20.16 25.06
C GLY A 226 8.21 -19.61 23.88
N LEU A 227 6.91 -19.34 24.06
CA LEU A 227 6.08 -18.73 23.03
C LEU A 227 6.50 -17.29 22.75
N THR A 228 6.83 -16.51 23.77
CA THR A 228 7.29 -15.12 23.60
C THR A 228 8.62 -15.08 22.84
N LEU A 229 9.57 -15.93 23.21
CA LEU A 229 10.85 -16.04 22.50
C LEU A 229 10.65 -16.46 21.04
N GLY A 230 9.84 -17.51 20.82
CA GLY A 230 9.50 -17.97 19.47
C GLY A 230 8.81 -16.89 18.63
N ALA A 231 7.83 -16.17 19.20
CA ALA A 231 7.14 -15.08 18.55
C ALA A 231 8.09 -13.92 18.19
N GLY A 232 9.05 -13.58 19.06
CA GLY A 232 10.06 -12.57 18.74
C GLY A 232 10.96 -12.96 17.57
N VAL A 233 11.39 -14.24 17.52
CA VAL A 233 12.16 -14.79 16.38
C VAL A 233 11.32 -14.79 15.11
N VAL A 234 10.08 -15.27 15.18
CA VAL A 234 9.16 -15.30 14.04
C VAL A 234 8.88 -13.91 13.52
N LEU A 235 8.57 -12.92 14.38
CA LEU A 235 8.28 -11.55 13.96
C LEU A 235 9.47 -10.94 13.22
N THR A 236 10.68 -11.12 13.75
CA THR A 236 11.91 -10.59 13.15
C THR A 236 12.24 -11.30 11.83
N GLY A 237 12.22 -12.63 11.82
CA GLY A 237 12.55 -13.45 10.65
C GLY A 237 11.51 -13.32 9.53
N ALA A 238 10.22 -13.25 9.87
CA ALA A 238 9.14 -13.02 8.90
C ALA A 238 9.22 -11.61 8.30
N THR A 239 9.56 -10.60 9.11
CA THR A 239 9.80 -9.24 8.58
C THR A 239 10.96 -9.25 7.58
N ALA A 240 12.08 -9.90 7.92
CA ALA A 240 13.22 -10.03 7.00
C ALA A 240 12.82 -10.79 5.71
N ALA A 241 12.08 -11.88 5.84
CA ALA A 241 11.63 -12.70 4.72
C ALA A 241 10.73 -11.95 3.73
N VAL A 242 9.87 -11.06 4.22
CA VAL A 242 8.91 -10.31 3.38
C VAL A 242 9.51 -9.01 2.83
N MET A 243 10.39 -8.36 3.58
CA MET A 243 10.86 -7.00 3.25
C MET A 243 12.19 -6.94 2.50
N MET A 244 13.09 -7.92 2.68
CA MET A 244 14.46 -7.85 2.14
C MET A 244 14.66 -8.41 0.73
N PRO A 245 13.86 -9.36 0.21
CA PRO A 245 14.02 -9.82 -1.17
C PRO A 245 13.70 -8.72 -2.18
N ASP A 246 14.37 -8.75 -3.34
CA ASP A 246 14.14 -7.80 -4.43
C ASP A 246 12.87 -8.12 -5.25
N ALA A 247 12.36 -9.35 -5.14
CA ALA A 247 11.11 -9.79 -5.76
C ALA A 247 10.23 -10.61 -4.80
N SER A 248 8.91 -10.56 -5.02
CA SER A 248 7.93 -11.33 -4.25
C SER A 248 8.09 -12.83 -4.56
N SER A 249 7.89 -13.69 -3.54
CA SER A 249 8.08 -15.14 -3.74
C SER A 249 7.17 -16.00 -2.86
N LEU A 250 6.68 -17.11 -3.41
CA LEU A 250 5.73 -18.01 -2.76
C LEU A 250 6.25 -18.59 -1.43
N TRP A 251 7.56 -18.70 -1.23
CA TRP A 251 8.13 -19.18 0.04
C TRP A 251 7.88 -18.23 1.21
N THR A 252 7.56 -16.96 0.93
CA THR A 252 7.22 -15.96 1.96
C THR A 252 5.77 -16.07 2.45
N LEU A 253 4.90 -16.83 1.77
CA LEU A 253 3.48 -16.98 2.14
C LEU A 253 3.24 -17.38 3.61
N PRO A 254 4.03 -18.28 4.24
CA PRO A 254 3.87 -18.60 5.65
C PRO A 254 4.07 -17.38 6.59
N ALA A 255 4.88 -16.39 6.18
CA ALA A 255 5.09 -15.17 6.96
C ALA A 255 3.77 -14.44 7.21
N PHE A 256 2.91 -14.32 6.18
CA PHE A 256 1.62 -13.62 6.29
C PHE A 256 0.64 -14.28 7.26
N VAL A 257 0.72 -15.59 7.46
CA VAL A 257 -0.07 -16.30 8.47
C VAL A 257 0.48 -16.05 9.87
N LEU A 258 1.80 -15.99 10.01
CA LEU A 258 2.50 -15.95 11.30
C LEU A 258 2.71 -14.53 11.86
N GLY A 259 2.67 -13.50 11.02
CA GLY A 259 3.00 -12.12 11.37
C GLY A 259 2.12 -11.54 12.49
N MET A 260 0.81 -11.45 12.26
CA MET A 260 -0.14 -10.95 13.28
C MET A 260 -0.13 -11.76 14.58
N PRO A 261 -0.14 -13.11 14.55
CA PRO A 261 0.06 -13.94 15.73
C PRO A 261 1.31 -13.59 16.54
N ALA A 262 2.46 -13.47 15.88
CA ALA A 262 3.72 -13.14 16.54
C ALA A 262 3.71 -11.72 17.13
N LEU A 263 3.17 -10.75 16.39
CA LEU A 263 3.03 -9.36 16.84
C LEU A 263 2.18 -9.26 18.11
N VAL A 264 1.04 -9.94 18.14
CA VAL A 264 0.12 -9.93 19.29
C VAL A 264 0.74 -10.58 20.52
N VAL A 265 1.49 -11.68 20.36
CA VAL A 265 2.23 -12.29 21.49
C VAL A 265 3.29 -11.34 22.04
N VAL A 266 4.02 -10.63 21.16
CA VAL A 266 5.01 -9.60 21.57
C VAL A 266 4.32 -8.47 22.33
N LEU A 267 3.20 -7.95 21.84
CA LEU A 267 2.42 -6.91 22.54
C LEU A 267 1.87 -7.40 23.88
N GLY A 268 1.38 -8.64 23.95
CA GLY A 268 0.91 -9.26 25.19
C GLY A 268 2.02 -9.37 26.23
N ALA A 269 3.24 -9.73 25.83
CA ALA A 269 4.40 -9.74 26.73
C ALA A 269 4.76 -8.33 27.22
N LEU A 270 4.69 -7.31 26.36
CA LEU A 270 4.90 -5.91 26.77
C LEU A 270 3.84 -5.42 27.77
N ALA A 271 2.61 -5.94 27.68
CA ALA A 271 1.52 -5.66 28.61
C ALA A 271 1.77 -6.20 30.04
N GLU A 272 2.72 -7.11 30.23
CA GLU A 272 3.13 -7.58 31.56
C GLU A 272 4.11 -6.65 32.28
N SER A 273 4.59 -5.60 31.60
CA SER A 273 5.50 -4.62 32.20
C SER A 273 4.85 -3.95 33.42
N PRO A 274 5.65 -3.51 34.43
CA PRO A 274 5.10 -2.82 35.59
C PRO A 274 4.23 -1.62 35.16
N PRO A 275 3.07 -1.42 35.81
CA PRO A 275 2.22 -0.28 35.53
C PRO A 275 2.97 1.03 35.77
N ALA A 276 2.60 2.07 35.04
CA ALA A 276 3.26 3.36 35.18
C ALA A 276 3.09 3.92 36.60
N GLY A 277 4.18 4.38 37.24
CA GLY A 277 4.15 4.96 38.58
C GLY A 277 3.40 6.31 38.70
N SER A 278 2.86 6.83 37.60
CA SER A 278 2.00 8.01 37.54
C SER A 278 0.90 7.74 36.50
N GLU A 279 -0.33 8.10 36.83
CA GLU A 279 -1.50 7.85 35.97
C GLU A 279 -1.41 8.56 34.61
N VAL A 280 -0.74 9.71 34.51
CA VAL A 280 -0.65 10.48 33.26
C VAL A 280 0.50 10.02 32.35
N ALA A 281 1.43 9.21 32.87
CA ALA A 281 2.63 8.82 32.15
C ALA A 281 2.39 7.95 30.90
N PRO A 282 1.44 7.00 30.85
CA PRO A 282 1.17 6.20 29.65
C PRO A 282 0.72 7.05 28.46
N VAL A 283 -0.11 8.08 28.70
CA VAL A 283 -0.65 8.96 27.65
C VAL A 283 0.48 9.70 26.94
N PHE A 284 1.39 10.34 27.68
CA PHE A 284 2.55 11.02 27.10
C PHE A 284 3.59 10.05 26.51
N THR A 285 3.64 8.82 27.03
CA THR A 285 4.50 7.77 26.48
C THR A 285 3.96 7.28 25.13
N ALA A 286 2.64 7.13 24.98
CA ALA A 286 1.99 6.82 23.72
C ALA A 286 2.19 7.94 22.69
N ALA A 287 2.13 9.22 23.12
CA ALA A 287 2.46 10.36 22.27
C ALA A 287 3.92 10.29 21.75
N GLY A 288 4.87 9.90 22.60
CA GLY A 288 6.25 9.64 22.18
C GLY A 288 6.35 8.50 21.16
N GLY A 289 5.54 7.45 21.31
CA GLY A 289 5.40 6.37 20.33
C GLY A 289 4.82 6.85 18.99
N ALA A 290 3.85 7.77 19.01
CA ALA A 290 3.28 8.37 17.81
C ALA A 290 4.33 9.17 17.02
N VAL A 291 5.14 9.96 17.71
CA VAL A 291 6.25 10.71 17.11
C VAL A 291 7.31 9.76 16.55
N LEU A 292 7.65 8.68 17.27
CA LEU A 292 8.57 7.67 16.73
C LEU A 292 7.99 6.98 15.49
N TRP A 293 6.69 6.67 15.48
CA TRP A 293 6.04 6.05 14.32
C TRP A 293 6.17 6.91 13.07
N VAL A 294 5.86 8.22 13.14
CA VAL A 294 5.98 9.09 11.96
C VAL A 294 7.44 9.26 11.53
N ALA A 295 8.37 9.34 12.49
CA ALA A 295 9.79 9.41 12.18
C ALA A 295 10.29 8.14 11.47
N LEU A 296 9.88 6.95 11.94
CA LEU A 296 10.24 5.67 11.31
C LEU A 296 9.56 5.48 9.95
N PHE A 297 8.34 5.97 9.78
CA PHE A 297 7.63 5.96 8.50
C PHE A 297 8.39 6.76 7.44
N PHE A 298 8.76 8.00 7.74
CA PHE A 298 9.56 8.82 6.81
C PHE A 298 10.97 8.28 6.64
N ALA A 299 11.61 7.78 7.70
CA ALA A 299 12.90 7.13 7.56
C ALA A 299 12.80 5.97 6.56
N TYR A 300 11.83 5.06 6.73
CA TYR A 300 11.63 3.92 5.83
C TYR A 300 11.52 4.35 4.36
N TYR A 301 10.71 5.35 4.03
CA TYR A 301 10.57 5.79 2.64
C TYR A 301 11.73 6.67 2.14
N ALA A 302 12.41 7.42 3.02
CA ALA A 302 13.62 8.15 2.66
C ALA A 302 14.79 7.22 2.28
N GLY A 303 14.71 5.91 2.55
CA GLY A 303 15.74 4.97 2.12
C GLY A 303 15.82 4.78 0.62
N TYR A 304 14.71 4.98 -0.10
CA TYR A 304 14.69 4.97 -1.57
C TYR A 304 15.47 6.20 -2.09
N ASP A 305 15.23 7.39 -1.53
CA ASP A 305 15.94 8.62 -1.92
C ASP A 305 17.42 8.62 -1.52
N LEU A 306 17.72 8.13 -0.31
CA LEU A 306 19.06 8.20 0.29
C LEU A 306 19.91 6.95 0.01
N GLY A 307 19.38 5.96 -0.73
CA GLY A 307 20.10 4.76 -1.17
C GLY A 307 20.52 3.80 -0.05
N TYR A 308 19.94 3.89 1.15
CA TYR A 308 20.22 2.96 2.24
C TYR A 308 19.17 1.84 2.32
N ARG A 309 19.55 0.71 2.92
CA ARG A 309 18.67 -0.46 3.12
C ARG A 309 17.54 -0.18 4.13
N ALA A 310 16.49 0.52 3.67
CA ALA A 310 15.32 0.88 4.46
C ALA A 310 14.56 -0.34 4.99
N ASP A 311 14.59 -1.46 4.29
CA ASP A 311 14.08 -2.75 4.74
C ASP A 311 14.70 -3.19 6.09
N LEU A 312 15.99 -2.91 6.33
CA LEU A 312 16.64 -3.21 7.61
C LEU A 312 16.02 -2.42 8.77
N LEU A 313 15.50 -1.21 8.54
CA LEU A 313 14.84 -0.42 9.58
C LEU A 313 13.62 -1.16 10.15
N LEU A 314 12.82 -1.81 9.30
CA LEU A 314 11.68 -2.61 9.74
C LEU A 314 12.11 -3.88 10.48
N VAL A 315 13.18 -4.53 10.02
CA VAL A 315 13.77 -5.70 10.71
C VAL A 315 14.30 -5.32 12.09
N LEU A 316 15.00 -4.19 12.19
CA LEU A 316 15.51 -3.66 13.46
C LEU A 316 14.38 -3.24 14.40
N LEU A 317 13.29 -2.66 13.88
CA LEU A 317 12.09 -2.36 14.67
C LEU A 317 11.47 -3.65 15.23
N ALA A 318 11.29 -4.68 14.40
CA ALA A 318 10.80 -5.99 14.83
C ALA A 318 11.71 -6.63 15.90
N ALA A 319 13.03 -6.58 15.70
CA ALA A 319 14.01 -7.09 16.65
C ALA A 319 14.00 -6.31 17.98
N ALA A 320 13.85 -4.99 17.94
CA ALA A 320 13.78 -4.15 19.12
C ALA A 320 12.51 -4.45 19.94
N LEU A 321 11.36 -4.63 19.29
CA LEU A 321 10.11 -5.04 19.93
C LEU A 321 10.24 -6.44 20.54
N ALA A 322 10.84 -7.39 19.82
CA ALA A 322 11.11 -8.74 20.31
C ALA A 322 12.02 -8.74 21.54
N ALA A 323 13.13 -7.98 21.50
CA ALA A 323 14.06 -7.86 22.61
C ALA A 323 13.40 -7.20 23.84
N ALA A 324 12.56 -6.19 23.62
CA ALA A 324 11.78 -5.56 24.68
C ALA A 324 10.83 -6.55 25.35
N ALA A 325 10.07 -7.33 24.56
CA ALA A 325 9.18 -8.37 25.07
C ALA A 325 9.93 -9.45 25.86
N VAL A 326 11.03 -9.98 25.30
CA VAL A 326 11.86 -10.98 25.99
C VAL A 326 12.41 -10.43 27.32
N ARG A 327 12.88 -9.18 27.34
CA ARG A 327 13.38 -8.53 28.57
C ARG A 327 12.29 -8.43 29.64
N VAL A 328 11.05 -8.12 29.27
CA VAL A 328 9.92 -8.06 30.21
C VAL A 328 9.63 -9.44 30.78
N THR A 329 9.49 -10.44 29.90
CA THR A 329 9.21 -11.84 30.25
C THR A 329 10.30 -12.52 31.10
N LEU A 330 11.56 -12.12 30.92
CA LEU A 330 12.67 -12.61 31.76
C LEU A 330 12.67 -11.97 33.16
N ARG A 331 12.14 -10.76 33.30
CA ARG A 331 12.10 -10.01 34.57
C ARG A 331 10.83 -10.23 35.38
N SER A 332 9.76 -10.71 34.75
CA SER A 332 8.52 -11.04 35.44
C SER A 332 8.76 -12.17 36.46
N GLN A 333 8.62 -11.88 37.76
CA GLN A 333 8.83 -12.83 38.87
C GLN A 333 7.54 -13.58 39.30
N GLY A 334 6.52 -13.66 38.45
CA GLY A 334 5.30 -14.41 38.74
C GLY A 334 5.51 -15.93 38.62
N PRO A 335 4.72 -16.77 39.31
CA PRO A 335 4.66 -18.19 39.02
C PRO A 335 4.33 -18.38 37.54
N ALA A 336 5.01 -19.34 36.88
CA ALA A 336 4.66 -19.72 35.52
C ALA A 336 3.16 -20.04 35.50
N PRO A 337 2.37 -19.49 34.55
CA PRO A 337 0.99 -19.89 34.43
C PRO A 337 0.95 -21.42 34.30
N GLY A 338 0.07 -22.08 35.05
CA GLY A 338 -0.23 -23.49 34.78
C GLY A 338 -0.68 -23.65 33.33
N PRO A 339 -0.68 -24.86 32.75
CA PRO A 339 -1.07 -25.12 31.36
C PRO A 339 -2.59 -24.97 31.14
N GLY A 340 -3.19 -23.92 31.67
CA GLY A 340 -4.57 -23.54 31.45
C GLY A 340 -4.68 -22.79 30.14
N PHE A 341 -4.50 -23.49 29.01
CA PHE A 341 -5.17 -23.08 27.78
C PHE A 341 -6.66 -23.31 28.00
N ARG A 342 -7.30 -22.45 28.80
CA ARG A 342 -8.76 -22.42 28.86
C ARG A 342 -9.19 -21.76 27.55
N LEU A 343 -9.16 -22.53 26.46
CA LEU A 343 -10.10 -22.28 25.38
C LEU A 343 -11.45 -22.42 26.06
N ALA A 344 -12.01 -21.32 26.53
CA ALA A 344 -13.39 -21.26 26.93
C ALA A 344 -14.18 -21.47 25.63
N VAL A 345 -14.30 -22.72 25.18
CA VAL A 345 -15.26 -23.16 24.16
C VAL A 345 -16.65 -23.13 24.78
N GLY A 346 -17.00 -21.97 25.34
CA GLY A 346 -18.38 -21.59 25.57
C GLY A 346 -18.94 -20.99 24.28
N ARG A 347 -20.18 -20.49 24.35
CA ARG A 347 -20.85 -19.79 23.25
C ARG A 347 -19.98 -18.72 22.56
N THR A 348 -19.16 -18.00 23.33
CA THR A 348 -18.30 -16.91 22.85
C THR A 348 -17.18 -17.39 21.91
N GLY A 349 -16.62 -18.58 22.15
CA GLY A 349 -15.59 -19.17 21.28
C GLY A 349 -16.17 -19.62 19.93
N GLY A 350 -17.36 -20.23 19.95
CA GLY A 350 -18.06 -20.62 18.72
C GLY A 350 -18.43 -19.43 17.83
N VAL A 351 -18.82 -18.30 18.42
CA VAL A 351 -19.11 -17.06 17.67
C VAL A 351 -17.84 -16.49 17.01
N LEU A 352 -16.70 -16.47 17.70
CA LEU A 352 -15.44 -15.99 17.12
C LEU A 352 -14.96 -16.88 15.98
N VAL A 353 -15.11 -18.21 16.10
CA VAL A 353 -14.80 -19.14 15.00
C VAL A 353 -15.72 -18.88 13.80
N ALA A 354 -17.02 -18.71 14.02
CA ALA A 354 -17.96 -18.42 12.94
C ALA A 354 -17.64 -17.09 12.24
N ILE A 355 -17.34 -16.02 13.00
CA ILE A 355 -16.91 -14.73 12.45
C ILE A 355 -15.61 -14.87 11.67
N GLY A 356 -14.63 -15.61 12.22
CA GLY A 356 -13.36 -15.88 11.55
C GLY A 356 -13.54 -16.63 10.23
N LEU A 357 -14.41 -17.64 10.19
CA LEU A 357 -14.75 -18.37 8.96
C LEU A 357 -15.42 -17.46 7.92
N VAL A 358 -16.34 -16.59 8.34
CA VAL A 358 -16.97 -15.61 7.45
C VAL A 358 -15.92 -14.63 6.90
N ALA A 359 -14.99 -14.15 7.73
CA ALA A 359 -13.91 -13.26 7.29
C ALA A 359 -12.99 -13.93 6.26
N VAL A 360 -12.60 -15.20 6.49
CA VAL A 360 -11.78 -15.98 5.56
C VAL A 360 -12.51 -16.22 4.23
N LEU A 361 -13.80 -16.56 4.27
CA LEU A 361 -14.62 -16.70 3.07
C LEU A 361 -14.76 -15.39 2.31
N ALA A 362 -15.00 -14.28 3.03
CA ALA A 362 -15.08 -12.94 2.45
C ALA A 362 -13.75 -12.54 1.81
N ALA A 363 -12.60 -12.88 2.41
CA ALA A 363 -11.29 -12.60 1.81
C ALA A 363 -11.06 -13.35 0.48
N GLY A 364 -11.53 -14.59 0.36
CA GLY A 364 -11.34 -15.40 -0.84
C GLY A 364 -12.37 -15.18 -1.96
N LEU A 365 -13.61 -14.87 -1.60
CA LEU A 365 -14.72 -14.68 -2.55
C LEU A 365 -15.06 -13.21 -2.80
N GLY A 366 -14.79 -12.35 -1.82
CA GLY A 366 -15.09 -10.93 -1.85
C GLY A 366 -14.52 -10.21 -3.07
N PRO A 367 -13.22 -10.35 -3.42
CA PRO A 367 -12.64 -9.65 -4.57
C PRO A 367 -13.42 -9.84 -5.87
N ARG A 368 -13.94 -11.05 -6.14
CA ARG A 368 -14.78 -11.34 -7.33
C ARG A 368 -16.19 -10.76 -7.23
N ALA A 369 -16.72 -10.61 -6.02
CA ALA A 369 -18.06 -10.09 -5.78
C ALA A 369 -18.09 -8.55 -5.69
N THR A 370 -17.00 -7.92 -5.26
CA THR A 370 -16.92 -6.48 -5.01
C THR A 370 -16.19 -5.71 -6.09
N VAL A 371 -15.35 -6.37 -6.91
CA VAL A 371 -14.65 -5.74 -8.04
C VAL A 371 -15.18 -6.36 -9.33
N SER A 372 -16.30 -5.81 -9.82
CA SER A 372 -16.90 -6.25 -11.08
C SER A 372 -16.20 -5.61 -12.27
N GLN A 373 -16.02 -6.39 -13.33
CA GLN A 373 -15.46 -5.93 -14.59
C GLN A 373 -16.22 -4.72 -15.14
N VAL A 374 -15.50 -3.84 -15.83
CA VAL A 374 -16.09 -2.76 -16.63
C VAL A 374 -16.61 -3.34 -17.93
N GLU A 375 -17.68 -2.75 -18.46
CA GLU A 375 -18.19 -3.16 -19.77
C GLU A 375 -17.28 -2.58 -20.86
N ALA A 376 -16.55 -3.44 -21.56
CA ALA A 376 -15.85 -3.03 -22.78
C ALA A 376 -16.85 -3.06 -23.95
N THR A 377 -16.90 -1.99 -24.75
CA THR A 377 -17.56 -2.08 -26.06
C THR A 377 -16.67 -2.85 -27.04
N SER A 378 -17.25 -3.48 -28.05
CA SER A 378 -16.47 -4.18 -29.08
C SER A 378 -16.04 -3.19 -30.15
N ASP A 379 -14.74 -3.06 -30.39
CA ASP A 379 -14.16 -2.28 -31.50
C ASP A 379 -13.27 -3.19 -32.34
N ASP A 380 -13.73 -3.54 -33.53
CA ASP A 380 -12.94 -4.32 -34.48
C ASP A 380 -11.82 -3.43 -35.04
N HIS A 381 -10.58 -3.83 -34.82
CA HIS A 381 -9.42 -3.14 -35.36
C HIS A 381 -8.40 -4.13 -35.93
N GLU A 382 -7.65 -3.68 -36.93
CA GLU A 382 -6.56 -4.47 -37.53
C GLU A 382 -5.23 -4.07 -36.91
N GLY A 383 -4.51 -5.06 -36.36
CA GLY A 383 -3.21 -4.87 -35.71
C GLY A 383 -3.30 -4.93 -34.19
N LEU A 384 -2.14 -4.90 -33.53
CA LEU A 384 -2.03 -4.92 -32.08
C LEU A 384 -2.24 -3.50 -31.52
N ARG A 385 -3.31 -3.26 -30.77
CA ARG A 385 -3.54 -1.97 -30.11
C ARG A 385 -2.89 -1.94 -28.73
N VAL A 386 -2.00 -0.96 -28.58
CA VAL A 386 -1.20 -0.74 -27.39
C VAL A 386 -1.64 0.55 -26.70
N VAL A 387 -1.73 0.50 -25.36
CA VAL A 387 -1.85 1.68 -24.49
C VAL A 387 -0.68 1.69 -23.52
N ALA A 388 0.03 2.81 -23.43
CA ALA A 388 1.07 3.05 -22.44
C ALA A 388 0.65 4.19 -21.52
N TRP A 389 0.74 4.01 -20.20
CA TRP A 389 0.29 5.02 -19.25
C TRP A 389 1.04 4.93 -17.90
N ASN A 390 1.76 5.99 -17.54
CA ASN A 390 2.18 6.20 -16.15
C ASN A 390 0.95 6.56 -15.30
N LEU A 391 0.69 5.77 -14.25
CA LEU A 391 -0.50 5.92 -13.40
C LEU A 391 -0.24 6.65 -12.09
N ARG A 392 0.98 7.13 -11.81
CA ARG A 392 1.29 7.92 -10.62
C ARG A 392 0.81 7.25 -9.33
N MET A 393 1.11 5.95 -9.16
CA MET A 393 0.63 5.12 -8.04
C MET A 393 -0.89 4.97 -7.93
N GLY A 394 -1.62 5.34 -8.98
CA GLY A 394 -3.09 5.29 -9.08
C GLY A 394 -3.82 6.55 -8.62
N TYR A 395 -3.12 7.67 -8.46
CA TYR A 395 -3.70 8.90 -7.97
C TYR A 395 -3.78 9.98 -9.06
N GLY A 396 -4.97 10.55 -9.25
CA GLY A 396 -5.17 11.67 -10.18
C GLY A 396 -4.51 12.97 -9.72
N MET A 397 -4.66 14.02 -10.52
CA MET A 397 -4.15 15.36 -10.24
C MET A 397 -4.70 15.94 -8.92
N ASP A 398 -5.90 15.53 -8.53
CA ASP A 398 -6.54 15.92 -7.27
C ASP A 398 -6.17 15.01 -6.08
N GLY A 399 -5.31 14.00 -6.28
CA GLY A 399 -4.88 13.05 -5.26
C GLY A 399 -5.95 12.01 -4.87
N THR A 400 -6.97 11.79 -5.70
CA THR A 400 -7.97 10.74 -5.50
C THR A 400 -7.56 9.42 -6.15
N PHE A 401 -7.92 8.29 -5.52
CA PHE A 401 -7.69 6.94 -6.04
C PHE A 401 -8.96 6.39 -6.72
N GLU A 402 -9.03 6.47 -8.06
CA GLU A 402 -10.23 6.13 -8.84
C GLU A 402 -10.01 5.00 -9.86
N PRO A 403 -9.65 3.78 -9.42
CA PRO A 403 -9.22 2.71 -10.33
C PRO A 403 -10.33 2.25 -11.30
N ARG A 404 -11.61 2.43 -10.95
CA ARG A 404 -12.72 2.15 -11.87
C ARG A 404 -12.77 3.12 -13.05
N LYS A 405 -12.58 4.42 -12.82
CA LYS A 405 -12.53 5.40 -13.92
C LYS A 405 -11.31 5.19 -14.81
N VAL A 406 -10.18 4.82 -14.20
CA VAL A 406 -8.97 4.40 -14.94
C VAL A 406 -9.27 3.20 -15.83
N ALA A 407 -9.90 2.16 -15.29
CA ALA A 407 -10.26 0.97 -16.07
C ALA A 407 -11.31 1.26 -17.15
N GLU A 408 -12.29 2.13 -16.89
CA GLU A 408 -13.28 2.57 -17.88
C GLU A 408 -12.59 3.30 -19.05
N LEU A 409 -11.68 4.24 -18.76
CA LEU A 409 -10.90 4.93 -19.79
C LEU A 409 -10.05 3.96 -20.61
N ILE A 410 -9.35 3.02 -19.96
CA ILE A 410 -8.57 2.00 -20.66
C ILE A 410 -9.47 1.13 -21.53
N ALA A 411 -10.63 0.69 -21.03
CA ALA A 411 -11.56 -0.15 -21.78
C ALA A 411 -12.14 0.57 -23.01
N ASP A 412 -12.40 1.88 -22.92
CA ASP A 412 -12.86 2.73 -24.03
C ASP A 412 -11.80 2.90 -25.14
N LEU A 413 -10.53 2.60 -24.85
CA LEU A 413 -9.46 2.58 -25.86
C LEU A 413 -9.36 1.24 -26.60
N HIS A 414 -10.05 0.20 -26.12
CA HIS A 414 -10.02 -1.16 -26.67
C HIS A 414 -8.61 -1.76 -26.87
N PRO A 415 -7.71 -1.69 -25.88
CA PRO A 415 -6.36 -2.21 -26.02
C PRO A 415 -6.33 -3.74 -26.01
N ASP A 416 -5.43 -4.30 -26.81
CA ASP A 416 -5.00 -5.69 -26.64
C ASP A 416 -3.96 -5.83 -25.53
N VAL A 417 -3.11 -4.80 -25.38
CA VAL A 417 -2.04 -4.76 -24.39
C VAL A 417 -1.95 -3.38 -23.76
N VAL A 418 -1.90 -3.36 -22.43
CA VAL A 418 -1.71 -2.14 -21.63
C VAL A 418 -0.39 -2.23 -20.90
N LEU A 419 0.50 -1.26 -21.12
CA LEU A 419 1.76 -1.08 -20.40
C LEU A 419 1.58 0.05 -19.40
N LEU A 420 1.88 -0.22 -18.14
CA LEU A 420 1.65 0.71 -17.05
C LEU A 420 2.94 0.99 -16.30
N SER A 421 3.26 2.27 -16.12
CA SER A 421 4.39 2.71 -15.28
C SER A 421 3.90 3.19 -13.91
N GLU A 422 4.81 3.19 -12.92
CA GLU A 422 4.54 3.64 -11.55
C GLU A 422 3.37 2.92 -10.86
N ILE A 423 3.36 1.60 -10.97
CA ILE A 423 2.36 0.76 -10.33
C ILE A 423 2.78 0.45 -8.89
N ASP A 424 1.96 0.88 -7.94
CA ASP A 424 2.07 0.48 -6.53
C ASP A 424 1.15 -0.71 -6.22
N ARG A 425 1.71 -1.72 -5.55
CA ARG A 425 0.98 -2.92 -5.15
C ARG A 425 0.77 -3.04 -3.65
N ALA A 426 1.47 -2.26 -2.81
CA ALA A 426 1.30 -2.37 -1.36
C ALA A 426 1.94 -1.27 -0.49
N TRP A 427 2.57 -0.22 -1.05
CA TRP A 427 3.24 0.77 -0.20
C TRP A 427 2.24 1.41 0.76
N LEU A 428 2.60 1.41 2.05
CA LEU A 428 1.86 2.11 3.09
C LEU A 428 1.79 3.62 2.81
N LEU A 429 2.83 4.18 2.17
CA LEU A 429 2.85 5.55 1.67
C LEU A 429 1.68 5.84 0.72
N ASN A 430 1.31 4.85 -0.11
CA ASN A 430 0.26 4.97 -1.12
C ASN A 430 -1.04 4.31 -0.66
N GLY A 431 -1.25 4.24 0.65
CA GLY A 431 -2.47 3.72 1.25
C GLY A 431 -2.64 2.20 1.17
N GLY A 432 -1.62 1.45 0.74
CA GLY A 432 -1.56 -0.02 0.79
C GLY A 432 -2.64 -0.72 -0.04
N GLN A 433 -2.82 -0.28 -1.29
CA GLN A 433 -3.71 -0.89 -2.29
C GLN A 433 -2.88 -1.81 -3.20
N ASP A 434 -3.45 -2.90 -3.74
CA ASP A 434 -2.82 -3.62 -4.86
C ASP A 434 -3.43 -3.11 -6.17
N GLN A 435 -2.94 -1.96 -6.65
CA GLN A 435 -3.50 -1.27 -7.82
C GLN A 435 -3.56 -2.19 -9.04
N LEU A 436 -2.49 -2.96 -9.27
CA LEU A 436 -2.41 -3.90 -10.38
C LEU A 436 -3.51 -4.96 -10.31
N ALA A 437 -3.68 -5.60 -9.15
CA ALA A 437 -4.70 -6.63 -8.99
C ALA A 437 -6.12 -6.05 -9.05
N ILE A 438 -6.32 -4.78 -8.68
CA ILE A 438 -7.61 -4.10 -8.87
C ILE A 438 -7.88 -3.88 -10.36
N LEU A 439 -6.94 -3.30 -11.10
CA LEU A 439 -7.09 -3.02 -12.54
C LEU A 439 -7.26 -4.31 -13.36
N ALA A 440 -6.47 -5.35 -13.08
CA ALA A 440 -6.59 -6.67 -13.72
C ALA A 440 -8.03 -7.23 -13.61
N ARG A 441 -8.63 -7.14 -12.40
CA ARG A 441 -10.02 -7.60 -12.19
C ARG A 441 -11.05 -6.73 -12.87
N LEU A 442 -10.84 -5.41 -12.89
CA LEU A 442 -11.76 -4.47 -13.55
C LEU A 442 -11.74 -4.64 -15.08
N LEU A 443 -10.55 -4.82 -15.68
CA LEU A 443 -10.38 -4.99 -17.12
C LEU A 443 -10.61 -6.43 -17.58
N GLY A 444 -10.57 -7.40 -16.66
CA GLY A 444 -10.65 -8.82 -17.00
C GLY A 444 -9.41 -9.36 -17.69
N MET A 445 -8.26 -8.72 -17.48
CA MET A 445 -6.97 -9.08 -18.09
C MET A 445 -6.06 -9.77 -17.08
N ASP A 446 -5.15 -10.61 -17.57
CA ASP A 446 -4.04 -11.15 -16.78
C ASP A 446 -2.98 -10.08 -16.54
N ALA A 447 -2.27 -10.17 -15.41
CA ALA A 447 -1.31 -9.16 -14.98
C ALA A 447 0.10 -9.71 -14.81
N TYR A 448 1.06 -9.02 -15.41
CA TYR A 448 2.48 -9.30 -15.33
C TYR A 448 3.19 -8.08 -14.74
N PHE A 449 4.14 -8.29 -13.83
CA PHE A 449 4.75 -7.22 -13.04
C PHE A 449 6.27 -7.31 -13.06
N GLY A 450 6.92 -6.18 -13.30
CA GLY A 450 8.36 -5.99 -13.28
C GLY A 450 8.73 -5.07 -12.11
N PRO A 451 9.23 -5.61 -10.97
CA PRO A 451 9.65 -4.79 -9.85
C PRO A 451 10.85 -3.91 -10.24
N ALA A 452 10.85 -2.65 -9.80
CA ALA A 452 11.94 -1.70 -10.02
C ALA A 452 12.58 -1.26 -8.70
N ALA A 453 11.81 -0.62 -7.81
CA ALA A 453 12.30 -0.14 -6.53
C ALA A 453 12.40 -1.27 -5.49
N ASP A 454 11.35 -2.10 -5.44
CA ASP A 454 11.20 -3.23 -4.53
C ASP A 454 10.13 -4.22 -5.06
N PRO A 455 9.80 -5.31 -4.34
CA PRO A 455 8.82 -6.31 -4.78
C PRO A 455 7.39 -5.82 -5.08
N VAL A 456 7.03 -4.59 -4.73
CA VAL A 456 5.67 -4.06 -4.81
C VAL A 456 5.56 -2.74 -5.58
N TRP A 457 6.65 -2.23 -6.14
CA TRP A 457 6.67 -1.01 -6.94
C TRP A 457 7.45 -1.21 -8.24
N GLY A 458 6.86 -0.83 -9.38
CA GLY A 458 7.47 -0.97 -10.70
C GLY A 458 6.45 -0.84 -11.82
N ASP A 459 6.72 -1.51 -12.94
CA ASP A 459 5.85 -1.44 -14.12
C ASP A 459 5.06 -2.74 -14.31
N ALA A 460 4.01 -2.68 -15.13
CA ALA A 460 3.15 -3.81 -15.40
C ALA A 460 2.72 -3.90 -16.86
N VAL A 461 2.36 -5.11 -17.27
CA VAL A 461 1.65 -5.38 -18.53
C VAL A 461 0.33 -6.09 -18.19
N LEU A 462 -0.77 -5.58 -18.74
CA LEU A 462 -2.09 -6.21 -18.71
C LEU A 462 -2.49 -6.65 -20.12
N THR A 463 -2.96 -7.89 -20.28
CA THR A 463 -3.48 -8.41 -21.55
C THR A 463 -4.35 -9.66 -21.30
N ASP A 464 -5.28 -9.96 -22.19
CA ASP A 464 -6.01 -11.23 -22.25
C ASP A 464 -5.55 -12.13 -23.42
N LEU A 465 -4.57 -11.67 -24.20
CA LEU A 465 -3.96 -12.44 -25.28
C LEU A 465 -3.15 -13.63 -24.74
N PRO A 466 -2.99 -14.71 -25.54
CA PRO A 466 -2.10 -15.81 -25.18
C PRO A 466 -0.67 -15.34 -24.93
N VAL A 467 -0.18 -15.57 -23.70
CA VAL A 467 1.20 -15.27 -23.28
C VAL A 467 2.06 -16.52 -23.29
N SER A 468 3.23 -16.43 -23.90
CA SER A 468 4.19 -17.54 -24.04
C SER A 468 5.52 -17.32 -23.31
N GLY A 469 5.81 -16.09 -22.89
CA GLY A 469 7.04 -15.73 -22.19
C GLY A 469 6.88 -14.46 -21.38
N VAL A 470 7.53 -14.42 -20.21
CA VAL A 470 7.58 -13.25 -19.32
C VAL A 470 9.01 -13.16 -18.79
N ASP A 471 9.61 -11.98 -18.90
CA ASP A 471 10.97 -11.69 -18.43
C ASP A 471 11.00 -10.31 -17.77
N ALA A 472 11.04 -10.29 -16.43
CA ALA A 472 11.23 -9.08 -15.65
C ALA A 472 12.74 -8.86 -15.48
N HIS A 473 13.33 -8.07 -16.38
CA HIS A 473 14.76 -7.86 -16.46
C HIS A 473 15.18 -6.67 -15.58
N PRO A 474 15.91 -6.88 -14.46
CA PRO A 474 16.40 -5.79 -13.64
C PRO A 474 17.47 -5.00 -14.40
N LEU A 475 17.40 -3.68 -14.35
CA LEU A 475 18.40 -2.79 -14.93
C LEU A 475 19.21 -2.10 -13.81
N PRO A 476 20.46 -1.70 -14.07
CA PRO A 476 21.16 -0.83 -13.13
C PRO A 476 20.39 0.48 -12.95
N SER A 477 20.21 0.93 -11.71
CA SER A 477 19.46 2.15 -11.43
C SER A 477 20.21 3.43 -11.81
N TYR A 478 21.54 3.37 -11.96
CA TYR A 478 22.39 4.55 -12.20
C TYR A 478 22.12 5.71 -11.22
N ASP A 479 21.94 5.37 -9.94
CA ASP A 479 21.59 6.29 -8.84
C ASP A 479 20.13 6.82 -8.84
N ALA A 480 19.26 6.28 -9.70
CA ALA A 480 17.83 6.55 -9.62
C ALA A 480 17.20 6.01 -8.32
N VAL A 481 16.33 6.82 -7.72
CA VAL A 481 15.65 6.61 -6.43
C VAL A 481 14.80 5.34 -6.42
N THR A 482 14.04 5.12 -7.48
CA THR A 482 13.00 4.08 -7.62
C THR A 482 13.46 2.88 -8.45
N GLY A 483 14.77 2.73 -8.66
CA GLY A 483 15.32 1.62 -9.43
C GLY A 483 15.00 1.70 -10.93
N ALA A 484 15.40 0.68 -11.69
CA ALA A 484 15.14 0.59 -13.12
C ALA A 484 14.92 -0.88 -13.55
N GLN A 485 14.03 -1.10 -14.51
CA GLN A 485 13.71 -2.44 -15.01
C GLN A 485 13.15 -2.40 -16.43
N ALA A 486 13.13 -3.55 -17.12
CA ALA A 486 12.39 -3.77 -18.36
C ALA A 486 11.59 -5.07 -18.28
N LEU A 487 10.26 -4.97 -18.39
CA LEU A 487 9.34 -6.11 -18.33
C LEU A 487 8.93 -6.52 -19.74
N ALA A 488 9.49 -7.61 -20.25
CA ALA A 488 9.09 -8.18 -21.53
C ALA A 488 8.00 -9.25 -21.36
N VAL A 489 6.91 -9.13 -22.11
CA VAL A 489 5.83 -10.11 -22.21
C VAL A 489 5.63 -10.48 -23.68
N THR A 490 5.73 -11.78 -24.00
CA THR A 490 5.53 -12.29 -25.35
C THR A 490 4.06 -12.68 -25.55
N VAL A 491 3.31 -11.83 -26.24
CA VAL A 491 1.88 -12.01 -26.54
C VAL A 491 1.68 -12.53 -27.96
N THR A 492 0.56 -13.20 -28.25
CA THR A 492 0.23 -13.68 -29.60
C THR A 492 -1.11 -13.11 -30.07
N LEU A 493 -1.12 -12.39 -31.19
CA LEU A 493 -2.32 -11.91 -31.87
C LEU A 493 -2.31 -12.43 -33.32
N ASP A 494 -3.42 -13.03 -33.76
CA ASP A 494 -3.57 -13.60 -35.11
C ASP A 494 -2.45 -14.56 -35.55
N GLY A 495 -1.86 -15.27 -34.59
CA GLY A 495 -0.77 -16.23 -34.82
C GLY A 495 0.63 -15.60 -34.96
N LEU A 496 0.75 -14.28 -34.87
CA LEU A 496 2.02 -13.57 -34.79
C LEU A 496 2.36 -13.27 -33.32
N ALA A 497 3.57 -13.62 -32.91
CA ALA A 497 4.09 -13.32 -31.58
C ALA A 497 4.75 -11.95 -31.55
N TYR A 498 4.47 -11.15 -30.53
CA TYR A 498 5.05 -9.83 -30.28
C TYR A 498 5.73 -9.83 -28.92
N ASP A 499 6.92 -9.23 -28.82
CA ASP A 499 7.58 -8.95 -27.56
C ASP A 499 7.26 -7.52 -27.12
N VAL A 500 6.39 -7.38 -26.11
CA VAL A 500 5.98 -6.08 -25.57
C VAL A 500 6.76 -5.81 -24.29
N ILE A 501 7.47 -4.69 -24.25
CA ILE A 501 8.39 -4.30 -23.18
C ILE A 501 7.87 -3.04 -22.48
N SER A 502 7.46 -3.18 -21.22
CA SER A 502 7.11 -2.05 -20.34
C SER A 502 8.34 -1.63 -19.56
N THR A 503 8.66 -0.33 -19.58
CA THR A 503 9.81 0.22 -18.86
C THR A 503 9.56 1.66 -18.44
N HIS A 504 10.30 2.11 -17.44
CA HIS A 504 10.28 3.47 -16.92
C HIS A 504 11.72 3.96 -16.77
N VAL A 505 12.13 4.93 -17.60
CA VAL A 505 13.44 5.58 -17.42
C VAL A 505 13.27 6.66 -16.38
N GLN A 506 14.06 6.54 -15.31
CA GLN A 506 13.98 7.46 -14.18
C GLN A 506 14.67 8.79 -14.51
N PRO A 507 14.15 9.92 -14.01
CA PRO A 507 14.88 11.18 -14.03
C PRO A 507 16.12 11.08 -13.13
N HIS A 508 17.21 11.76 -13.50
CA HIS A 508 18.46 11.78 -12.74
C HIS A 508 18.83 13.21 -12.36
N ASP A 509 18.95 13.48 -11.07
CA ASP A 509 19.30 14.81 -10.54
C ASP A 509 20.82 15.11 -10.55
N SER A 510 21.65 14.14 -10.98
CA SER A 510 23.11 14.26 -10.97
C SER A 510 23.67 14.74 -12.31
N ASP A 511 24.85 15.36 -12.30
CA ASP A 511 25.61 15.79 -13.50
C ASP A 511 25.99 14.64 -14.47
N GLY A 512 25.52 13.41 -14.22
CA GLY A 512 25.83 12.19 -14.96
C GLY A 512 24.80 11.83 -16.04
N ASP A 513 25.18 10.86 -16.88
CA ASP A 513 24.43 10.44 -18.08
C ASP A 513 23.51 9.22 -17.79
N GLY A 514 22.95 9.13 -16.57
CA GLY A 514 22.23 7.96 -16.07
C GLY A 514 21.07 7.54 -16.98
N SER A 515 20.26 8.51 -17.43
CA SER A 515 19.17 8.26 -18.38
C SER A 515 19.66 7.75 -19.73
N LEU A 516 20.86 8.14 -20.20
CA LEU A 516 21.44 7.58 -21.44
C LEU A 516 21.91 6.15 -21.24
N GLU A 517 22.56 5.83 -20.12
CA GLU A 517 22.99 4.46 -19.86
C GLU A 517 21.79 3.52 -19.66
N GLN A 518 20.73 3.98 -18.98
CA GLN A 518 19.45 3.24 -18.93
C GLN A 518 18.86 3.02 -20.33
N ALA A 519 18.77 4.07 -21.15
CA ALA A 519 18.27 3.97 -22.52
C ALA A 519 19.09 3.00 -23.38
N ARG A 520 20.42 2.98 -23.23
CA ARG A 520 21.32 2.03 -23.90
C ARG A 520 21.07 0.58 -23.46
N ASP A 521 20.84 0.35 -22.17
CA ASP A 521 20.56 -0.99 -21.67
C ASP A 521 19.17 -1.49 -22.10
N ILE A 522 18.16 -0.62 -22.11
CA ILE A 522 16.83 -0.89 -22.69
C ILE A 522 16.96 -1.23 -24.17
N ALA A 523 17.69 -0.41 -24.95
CA ALA A 523 17.94 -0.65 -26.37
C ALA A 523 18.61 -2.01 -26.61
N ARG A 524 19.64 -2.33 -25.81
CA ARG A 524 20.34 -3.62 -25.87
C ARG A 524 19.39 -4.79 -25.59
N PHE A 525 18.57 -4.67 -24.55
CA PHE A 525 17.59 -5.69 -24.19
C PHE A 525 16.57 -5.89 -25.32
N ALA A 526 16.00 -4.81 -25.86
CA ALA A 526 15.07 -4.87 -27.00
C ALA A 526 15.70 -5.53 -28.24
N VAL A 527 16.94 -5.20 -28.58
CA VAL A 527 17.68 -5.81 -29.69
C VAL A 527 17.93 -7.31 -29.44
N GLU A 528 18.28 -7.73 -28.23
CA GLU A 528 18.42 -9.15 -27.91
C GLU A 528 17.09 -9.91 -28.07
N ARG A 529 15.96 -9.31 -27.69
CA ARG A 529 14.63 -9.90 -27.92
C ARG A 529 14.30 -10.02 -29.40
N ALA A 530 14.57 -8.97 -30.19
CA ALA A 530 14.32 -8.97 -31.63
C ALA A 530 15.06 -10.10 -32.39
N LYS A 531 16.20 -10.59 -31.88
CA LYS A 531 16.92 -11.73 -32.48
C LYS A 531 16.13 -13.04 -32.45
N ALA A 532 15.09 -13.15 -31.61
CA ALA A 532 14.17 -14.29 -31.62
C ALA A 532 13.23 -14.30 -32.84
N GLY A 533 13.20 -13.22 -33.63
CA GLY A 533 12.40 -13.09 -34.85
C GLY A 533 11.00 -12.55 -34.64
N ASN A 534 10.66 -12.12 -33.42
CA ASN A 534 9.40 -11.44 -33.12
C ASN A 534 9.58 -9.91 -33.28
N PRO A 535 8.55 -9.18 -33.74
CA PRO A 535 8.50 -7.74 -33.60
C PRO A 535 8.57 -7.33 -32.12
N VAL A 536 9.32 -6.27 -31.82
CA VAL A 536 9.50 -5.75 -30.45
C VAL A 536 8.86 -4.38 -30.33
N ILE A 537 8.12 -4.17 -29.24
CA ILE A 537 7.48 -2.92 -28.88
C ILE A 537 8.00 -2.53 -27.50
N VAL A 538 8.47 -1.30 -27.32
CA VAL A 538 8.96 -0.78 -26.04
C VAL A 538 8.17 0.48 -25.72
N ALA A 539 7.47 0.51 -24.59
CA ALA A 539 6.65 1.65 -24.23
C ALA A 539 6.61 1.92 -22.72
N GLY A 540 6.29 3.16 -22.37
CA GLY A 540 6.15 3.64 -21.00
C GLY A 540 6.52 5.12 -20.87
N ASP A 541 6.67 5.59 -19.65
CA ASP A 541 7.27 6.89 -19.34
C ASP A 541 8.80 6.78 -19.43
N PHE A 542 9.43 7.53 -20.33
CA PHE A 542 10.89 7.55 -20.41
C PHE A 542 11.51 8.78 -19.72
N ASN A 543 10.74 9.79 -19.32
CA ASN A 543 11.31 11.08 -18.89
C ASN A 543 12.34 11.66 -19.90
N LEU A 544 12.17 11.38 -21.20
CA LEU A 544 13.05 11.86 -22.28
C LEU A 544 12.28 12.71 -23.27
N GLN A 545 12.87 13.80 -23.76
CA GLN A 545 12.31 14.58 -24.86
C GLN A 545 12.83 14.08 -26.22
N PRO A 546 12.02 14.18 -27.28
CA PRO A 546 12.50 13.92 -28.64
C PRO A 546 13.71 14.79 -28.99
N GLY A 547 14.82 14.15 -29.33
CA GLY A 547 16.08 14.81 -29.65
C GLY A 547 17.18 14.67 -28.59
N ASP A 548 16.83 14.24 -27.38
CA ASP A 548 17.81 13.99 -26.31
C ASP A 548 18.81 12.88 -26.69
N PRO A 549 20.04 12.88 -26.13
CA PRO A 549 21.02 11.82 -26.41
C PRO A 549 20.51 10.41 -26.09
N SER A 550 19.76 10.26 -24.99
CA SER A 550 19.11 9.03 -24.55
C SER A 550 18.02 8.58 -25.53
N TRP A 551 17.22 9.52 -26.04
CA TRP A 551 16.25 9.28 -27.11
C TRP A 551 16.94 8.77 -28.39
N GLN A 552 18.03 9.42 -28.80
CA GLN A 552 18.79 9.00 -29.98
C GLN A 552 19.42 7.62 -29.82
N ALA A 553 19.88 7.26 -28.62
CA ALA A 553 20.43 5.93 -28.36
C ALA A 553 19.41 4.79 -28.61
N LEU A 554 18.12 5.03 -28.34
CA LEU A 554 17.05 4.08 -28.66
C LEU A 554 16.88 3.96 -30.19
N LEU A 555 16.85 5.08 -30.91
CA LEU A 555 16.70 5.07 -32.37
C LEU A 555 17.92 4.44 -33.09
N ASP A 556 19.13 4.76 -32.64
CA ASP A 556 20.38 4.22 -33.20
C ASP A 556 20.49 2.69 -33.07
N SER A 557 19.71 2.08 -32.17
CA SER A 557 19.62 0.63 -32.01
C SER A 557 18.80 -0.08 -33.10
N GLY A 558 18.10 0.68 -33.95
CA GLY A 558 17.21 0.17 -34.98
C GLY A 558 15.72 0.16 -34.58
N LEU A 559 15.38 0.67 -33.40
CA LEU A 559 13.99 1.00 -33.05
C LEU A 559 13.54 2.26 -33.78
N ARG A 560 12.24 2.36 -34.00
CA ARG A 560 11.57 3.55 -34.55
C ARG A 560 10.57 4.08 -33.56
N ASP A 561 10.40 5.39 -33.57
CA ASP A 561 9.35 6.08 -32.85
C ASP A 561 8.00 5.85 -33.52
N ALA A 562 7.11 5.14 -32.83
CA ALA A 562 5.78 4.81 -33.32
C ALA A 562 4.81 6.01 -33.28
N LEU A 563 5.18 7.12 -32.63
CA LEU A 563 4.40 8.36 -32.60
C LEU A 563 4.79 9.35 -33.72
N GLY A 564 5.83 9.04 -34.49
CA GLY A 564 6.63 10.01 -35.25
C GLY A 564 5.88 11.07 -36.08
N GLU A 565 4.87 10.68 -36.86
CA GLU A 565 4.13 11.63 -37.72
C GLU A 565 3.14 12.53 -36.95
N GLU A 566 2.71 12.11 -35.76
CA GLU A 566 1.74 12.83 -34.93
C GLU A 566 2.40 13.75 -33.89
N ARG A 567 3.75 13.83 -33.89
CA ARG A 567 4.46 14.72 -32.98
C ARG A 567 4.19 16.21 -33.27
N PRO A 568 4.08 17.06 -32.23
CA PRO A 568 4.32 16.76 -30.82
C PRO A 568 3.14 16.02 -30.14
N VAL A 569 3.47 14.99 -29.35
CA VAL A 569 2.50 14.27 -28.50
C VAL A 569 2.81 14.61 -27.05
N LEU A 570 2.13 15.62 -26.52
CA LEU A 570 2.34 16.13 -25.15
C LEU A 570 1.55 15.27 -24.15
N THR A 571 2.20 14.89 -23.05
CA THR A 571 1.65 13.92 -22.09
C THR A 571 1.75 14.34 -20.64
N SER A 572 2.61 15.30 -20.27
CA SER A 572 2.80 15.75 -18.88
C SER A 572 3.03 17.27 -18.81
N PRO A 573 2.61 17.95 -17.72
CA PRO A 573 1.62 17.47 -16.75
C PRO A 573 0.23 17.35 -17.41
N ALA A 574 -0.59 16.41 -16.95
CA ALA A 574 -1.85 16.06 -17.62
C ALA A 574 -2.90 17.19 -17.75
N ASP A 575 -2.88 18.18 -16.85
CA ASP A 575 -3.82 19.31 -16.82
C ASP A 575 -3.42 20.49 -17.72
N ASP A 576 -2.13 20.65 -18.01
CA ASP A 576 -1.59 21.61 -18.99
C ASP A 576 -0.35 21.02 -19.70
N PRO A 577 -0.52 20.02 -20.58
CA PRO A 577 0.60 19.25 -21.12
C PRO A 577 1.56 20.11 -21.94
N ASP A 578 2.84 20.09 -21.57
CA ASP A 578 3.93 20.80 -22.27
C ASP A 578 5.20 19.95 -22.49
N GLU A 579 5.22 18.70 -22.01
CA GLU A 579 6.31 17.75 -22.18
C GLU A 579 5.92 16.51 -23.00
N GLN A 580 6.87 15.91 -23.73
CA GLN A 580 6.69 14.68 -24.51
C GLN A 580 7.55 13.56 -23.90
N ILE A 581 7.11 12.94 -22.81
CA ILE A 581 7.94 12.00 -22.03
C ILE A 581 7.45 10.56 -22.04
N ASP A 582 6.20 10.32 -22.46
CA ASP A 582 5.66 8.98 -22.67
C ASP A 582 5.77 8.58 -24.14
N HIS A 583 6.38 7.43 -24.42
CA HIS A 583 6.74 7.04 -25.78
C HIS A 583 6.42 5.59 -26.10
N VAL A 584 6.26 5.33 -27.39
CA VAL A 584 6.16 3.98 -27.95
C VAL A 584 7.21 3.85 -29.04
N PHE A 585 8.13 2.91 -28.85
CA PHE A 585 9.11 2.50 -29.85
C PHE A 585 8.77 1.11 -30.38
N ALA A 586 9.08 0.87 -31.64
CA ALA A 586 8.83 -0.41 -32.29
C ALA A 586 9.95 -0.78 -33.27
N THR A 587 10.11 -2.06 -33.55
CA THR A 587 10.98 -2.54 -34.63
C THR A 587 10.45 -2.11 -36.01
N VAL A 588 11.35 -2.05 -36.99
CA VAL A 588 11.10 -1.48 -38.33
C VAL A 588 10.06 -2.24 -39.18
N ASP A 589 9.75 -3.46 -38.78
CA ASP A 589 8.75 -4.36 -39.36
C ASP A 589 7.33 -4.07 -38.84
N LEU A 590 7.15 -3.05 -38.01
CA LEU A 590 5.85 -2.54 -37.58
C LEU A 590 5.58 -1.16 -38.19
N VAL A 591 4.32 -0.93 -38.56
CA VAL A 591 3.76 0.35 -38.99
C VAL A 591 2.74 0.79 -37.95
N ALA A 592 2.91 2.00 -37.45
CA ALA A 592 1.99 2.63 -36.52
C ALA A 592 0.79 3.25 -37.25
N ASP A 593 -0.39 3.12 -36.65
CA ASP A 593 -1.61 3.78 -37.09
C ASP A 593 -2.32 4.45 -35.93
N THR A 594 -2.83 5.66 -36.20
CA THR A 594 -3.58 6.52 -35.27
C THR A 594 -2.93 6.79 -33.90
N PRO A 595 -1.59 7.01 -33.79
CA PRO A 595 -0.99 7.31 -32.50
C PRO A 595 -1.53 8.61 -31.92
N ARG A 596 -1.86 8.64 -30.62
CA ARG A 596 -2.33 9.86 -29.94
C ARG A 596 -2.18 9.77 -28.43
N ALA A 597 -2.09 10.93 -27.77
CA ALA A 597 -2.37 11.07 -26.34
C ALA A 597 -3.87 11.27 -26.11
N VAL A 598 -4.38 10.80 -24.97
CA VAL A 598 -5.81 10.89 -24.62
C VAL A 598 -5.98 11.76 -23.37
N PRO A 599 -6.73 12.88 -23.42
CA PRO A 599 -6.93 13.75 -22.27
C PRO A 599 -7.55 13.04 -21.06
N SER A 600 -6.96 13.23 -19.88
CA SER A 600 -7.39 12.65 -18.60
C SER A 600 -6.67 13.35 -17.45
N GLU A 601 -7.29 13.48 -16.29
CA GLU A 601 -6.63 13.96 -15.05
C GLU A 601 -6.52 12.85 -13.99
N LEU A 602 -6.74 11.59 -14.39
CA LEU A 602 -6.68 10.40 -13.51
C LEU A 602 -5.24 9.96 -13.18
N SER A 603 -4.27 10.64 -13.77
CA SER A 603 -2.83 10.59 -13.51
C SER A 603 -2.26 11.99 -13.82
N ASP A 604 -1.00 12.26 -13.46
CA ASP A 604 -0.26 13.43 -13.95
C ASP A 604 0.32 13.22 -15.36
N HIS A 605 0.15 12.03 -15.94
CA HIS A 605 0.43 11.72 -17.34
C HIS A 605 -0.85 11.41 -18.13
N LEU A 606 -0.87 11.79 -19.42
CA LEU A 606 -1.86 11.36 -20.39
C LEU A 606 -1.49 9.98 -20.97
N PRO A 607 -2.46 9.03 -21.08
CA PRO A 607 -2.20 7.77 -21.76
C PRO A 607 -1.91 7.99 -23.25
N VAL A 608 -0.93 7.26 -23.77
CA VAL A 608 -0.61 7.19 -25.20
C VAL A 608 -1.15 5.89 -25.77
N THR A 609 -1.83 5.97 -26.92
CA THR A 609 -2.35 4.79 -27.64
C THR A 609 -1.89 4.77 -29.09
N VAL A 610 -1.62 3.58 -29.61
CA VAL A 610 -1.24 3.34 -31.01
C VAL A 610 -1.67 1.94 -31.44
N THR A 611 -2.06 1.77 -32.70
CA THR A 611 -2.28 0.44 -33.29
C THR A 611 -1.09 0.09 -34.18
N LEU A 612 -0.51 -1.10 -33.99
CA LEU A 612 0.70 -1.54 -34.70
C LEU A 612 0.40 -2.72 -35.62
N ARG A 613 0.84 -2.63 -36.87
CA ARG A 613 0.61 -3.65 -37.90
C ARG A 613 1.93 -4.11 -38.52
N PRO A 614 2.06 -5.38 -38.91
CA PRO A 614 3.21 -5.80 -39.71
C PRO A 614 3.34 -4.96 -40.99
N ALA A 615 4.56 -4.55 -41.30
CA ALA A 615 4.89 -3.92 -42.58
C ALA A 615 4.68 -4.96 -43.70
N GLY A 616 3.82 -4.61 -44.67
CA GLY A 616 3.40 -5.51 -45.76
C GLY A 616 4.46 -5.82 -46.80
#